data_AF-A0A2G2AZ23-F1
#
_entry.id   AF-A0A2G2AZ23-F1
#
_cell.length_a   1.000
_cell.length_b   1.000
_cell.length_c   1.000
_cell.angle_alpha   90.00
_cell.angle_beta   90.00
_cell.angle_gamma   90.00
#
_symmetry.space_group_name_H-M   'P 1'
#
loop_
_entity.id
_entity.type
_entity.pdbx_description
1 polymer ?
#
loop_
_entity_poly.entity_id
_entity_poly.type
_entity_poly.pdbx_seq_one_letter_code
_entity_poly.pdbx_strand_id
1 'polypeptide(L)'
;DDGLSMVYSFFDPIHDRNSLGTYIILDHIRIAREAGLPYLYLGYWVPGSAKMDYKSRFSALEIYKDGDWQSLNDRAAAMADTHPLSTDPIAEQVARISLPDTRPTSG
;
A
#
# COMPACT_ATOMS: atom_id res chain seq x y z
N ASP A 1 0.48 -14.85 9.91
CA ASP A 1 0.98 -13.48 9.69
C ASP A 1 2.37 -13.53 9.10
N ASP A 2 2.48 -13.17 7.83
CA ASP A 2 3.71 -13.17 7.04
C ASP A 2 4.32 -11.76 6.90
N GLY A 3 3.73 -10.75 7.54
CA GLY A 3 4.19 -9.39 7.44
C GLY A 3 3.57 -8.41 8.43
N LEU A 4 4.10 -7.18 8.43
CA LEU A 4 3.54 -6.04 9.16
C LEU A 4 2.67 -5.20 8.24
N SER A 5 1.60 -4.60 8.78
CA SER A 5 0.70 -3.73 8.01
C SER A 5 0.78 -2.28 8.47
N MET A 6 1.15 -1.38 7.56
CA MET A 6 1.15 0.07 7.80
C MET A 6 -0.24 0.64 7.50
N VAL A 7 -1.10 0.68 8.51
CA VAL A 7 -2.49 1.12 8.36
C VAL A 7 -2.60 2.66 8.30
N TYR A 8 -1.98 3.34 9.26
CA TYR A 8 -1.98 4.81 9.32
C TYR A 8 -0.59 5.32 9.67
N SER A 9 -0.15 6.36 8.96
CA SER A 9 1.05 7.11 9.28
C SER A 9 0.80 8.57 8.92
N PHE A 10 1.14 9.46 9.85
CA PHE A 10 1.01 10.90 9.67
C PHE A 10 2.29 11.57 10.17
N PHE A 11 2.61 12.70 9.56
CA PHE A 11 3.74 13.52 9.93
C PHE A 11 3.38 14.98 9.68
N ASP A 12 4.10 15.89 10.33
CA ASP A 12 3.90 17.33 10.15
C ASP A 12 4.32 17.75 8.73
N PRO A 13 3.41 18.30 7.91
CA PRO A 13 3.71 18.70 6.53
C PRO A 13 4.73 19.84 6.43
N ILE A 14 5.01 20.58 7.51
CA ILE A 14 6.08 21.59 7.57
C ILE A 14 7.45 20.97 7.27
N HIS A 15 7.59 19.66 7.51
CA HIS A 15 8.83 18.90 7.36
C HIS A 15 8.82 18.00 6.12
N ASP A 16 8.07 18.33 5.07
CA ASP A 16 7.96 17.52 3.84
C ASP A 16 9.33 17.20 3.20
N ARG A 17 10.27 18.16 3.22
CA ARG A 17 11.64 18.02 2.71
C ARG A 17 12.47 16.99 3.48
N ASN A 18 12.06 16.64 4.69
CA ASN A 18 12.80 15.69 5.53
C ASN A 18 12.48 14.22 5.19
N SER A 19 11.62 13.96 4.19
CA SER A 19 11.29 12.61 3.73
C SER A 19 10.79 11.68 4.84
N LEU A 20 10.01 12.22 5.79
CA LEU A 20 9.54 11.49 6.97
C LEU A 20 8.73 10.24 6.62
N GLY A 21 7.95 10.27 5.54
CA GLY A 21 7.24 9.08 5.04
C GLY A 21 8.20 7.94 4.65
N THR A 22 9.31 8.25 3.98
CA THR A 22 10.34 7.28 3.64
C THR A 22 11.02 6.74 4.89
N TYR A 23 11.34 7.61 5.85
CA TYR A 23 11.95 7.21 7.12
C TYR A 23 11.09 6.19 7.88
N ILE A 24 9.79 6.47 8.01
CA ILE A 24 8.86 5.57 8.72
C ILE A 24 8.82 4.19 8.04
N ILE A 25 8.80 4.13 6.70
CA ILE A 25 8.84 2.86 5.97
C ILE A 25 10.14 2.09 6.26
N LEU A 26 11.29 2.76 6.19
CA LEU A 26 12.58 2.12 6.46
C LEU A 26 12.67 1.58 7.89
N ASP A 27 12.13 2.31 8.86
CA ASP A 27 12.05 1.87 10.25
C ASP A 27 11.16 0.62 10.38
N HIS A 28 10.02 0.58 9.70
CA HIS A 28 9.14 -0.60 9.72
C HIS A 28 9.75 -1.81 8.99
N ILE A 29 10.54 -1.59 7.93
CA ILE A 29 11.32 -2.66 7.29
C ILE A 29 12.29 -3.25 8.30
N ARG A 30 12.98 -2.42 9.09
CA ARG A 30 13.87 -2.88 10.14
C ARG A 30 13.10 -3.71 11.19
N ILE A 31 11.96 -3.22 11.66
CA ILE A 31 11.11 -3.95 12.63
C ILE A 31 10.64 -5.30 12.06
N ALA A 32 10.19 -5.34 10.80
CA ALA A 32 9.78 -6.59 10.15
C ALA A 32 10.95 -7.60 10.08
N ARG A 33 12.14 -7.12 9.71
CA ARG A 33 13.35 -7.96 9.67
C ARG A 33 13.75 -8.48 11.05
N GLU A 34 13.69 -7.65 12.09
CA GLU A 34 13.96 -8.04 13.48
C GLU A 34 12.96 -9.09 13.97
N ALA A 35 11.71 -9.01 13.51
CA ALA A 35 10.66 -9.98 13.79
C ALA A 35 10.71 -11.25 12.91
N GLY A 36 11.63 -11.32 11.94
CA GLY A 36 11.72 -12.43 10.98
C GLY A 36 10.57 -12.49 9.98
N LEU A 37 9.88 -11.37 9.75
CA LEU A 37 8.75 -11.27 8.83
C LEU A 37 9.23 -10.89 7.42
N PRO A 38 8.85 -11.63 6.38
CA PRO A 38 9.29 -11.36 5.01
C PRO A 38 8.65 -10.12 4.38
N TYR A 39 7.45 -9.73 4.82
CA TYR A 39 6.67 -8.68 4.16
C TYR A 39 6.36 -7.46 5.04
N LEU A 40 6.28 -6.30 4.39
CA LEU A 40 5.73 -5.07 4.93
C LEU A 40 4.64 -4.56 3.98
N TYR A 41 3.38 -4.67 4.39
CA TYR A 41 2.24 -4.20 3.64
C TYR A 41 2.07 -2.69 3.83
N LEU A 42 2.44 -1.92 2.79
CA LEU A 42 2.33 -0.46 2.77
C LEU A 42 0.89 0.07 2.59
N GLY A 43 -0.08 -0.83 2.41
CA GLY A 43 -1.46 -0.51 2.05
C GLY A 43 -1.58 0.00 0.61
N TYR A 44 -2.71 0.64 0.30
CA TYR A 44 -2.99 1.12 -1.04
C TYR A 44 -1.98 2.17 -1.53
N TRP A 45 -1.78 2.18 -2.84
CA TRP A 45 -0.98 3.16 -3.58
C TRP A 45 -1.80 3.63 -4.78
N VAL A 46 -1.83 4.95 -5.00
CA VAL A 46 -2.56 5.56 -6.12
C VAL A 46 -1.53 6.11 -7.12
N PRO A 47 -1.44 5.54 -8.33
CA PRO A 47 -0.59 6.06 -9.38
C PRO A 47 -0.86 7.56 -9.66
N GLY A 48 0.19 8.35 -9.85
CA GLY A 48 0.09 9.79 -10.12
C GLY A 48 -0.22 10.68 -8.91
N SER A 49 -0.46 10.13 -7.72
CA SER A 49 -0.64 10.92 -6.50
C SER A 49 0.70 11.44 -5.97
N ALA A 50 0.91 12.76 -6.03
CA ALA A 50 2.12 13.40 -5.48
C ALA A 50 2.37 13.06 -3.99
N LYS A 51 1.30 12.83 -3.22
CA LYS A 51 1.40 12.44 -1.80
C LYS A 51 1.86 11.01 -1.58
N MET A 52 1.74 10.12 -2.58
CA MET A 52 2.02 8.69 -2.46
C MET A 52 3.11 8.20 -3.40
N ASP A 53 3.64 9.09 -4.26
CA ASP A 53 4.71 8.81 -5.21
C ASP A 53 5.94 8.18 -4.55
N TYR A 54 6.25 8.59 -3.32
CA TYR A 54 7.43 8.09 -2.60
C TYR A 54 7.40 6.57 -2.35
N LYS A 55 6.21 5.93 -2.25
CA LYS A 55 6.09 4.47 -2.08
C LYS A 55 6.59 3.70 -3.31
N SER A 56 6.54 4.30 -4.51
CA SER A 56 6.99 3.67 -5.75
C SER A 56 8.52 3.62 -5.91
N ARG A 57 9.26 4.27 -5.00
CA ARG A 57 10.72 4.40 -5.08
C ARG A 57 11.47 3.24 -4.45
N PHE A 58 10.78 2.31 -3.79
CA PHE A 58 11.39 1.12 -3.18
C PHE A 58 11.60 0.03 -4.23
N SER A 59 12.82 -0.51 -4.32
CA SER A 59 13.25 -1.46 -5.35
C SER A 59 12.79 -2.91 -5.13
N ALA A 60 12.03 -3.18 -4.08
CA ALA A 60 11.50 -4.51 -3.78
C ALA A 60 9.98 -4.45 -3.62
N LEU A 61 9.34 -3.48 -4.29
CA LEU A 61 7.91 -3.28 -4.19
C LEU A 61 7.15 -4.25 -5.08
N GLU A 62 6.09 -4.83 -4.54
CA GLU A 62 5.12 -5.63 -5.26
C GLU A 62 3.75 -4.95 -5.18
N ILE A 63 2.94 -5.12 -6.23
CA ILE A 63 1.54 -4.68 -6.26
C ILE A 63 0.64 -5.90 -6.43
N TYR A 64 -0.52 -5.88 -5.77
CA TYR A 64 -1.56 -6.88 -5.99
C TYR A 64 -2.52 -6.35 -7.06
N LYS A 65 -2.52 -6.98 -8.24
CA LYS A 65 -3.36 -6.62 -9.39
C LYS A 65 -3.93 -7.89 -10.01
N ASP A 66 -5.19 -7.85 -10.42
CA ASP A 66 -5.87 -8.94 -11.12
C ASP A 66 -5.82 -10.31 -10.39
N GLY A 67 -5.73 -10.29 -9.05
CA GLY A 67 -5.68 -11.50 -8.24
C GLY A 67 -4.27 -12.03 -7.94
N ASP A 68 -3.22 -11.38 -8.43
CA ASP A 68 -1.84 -11.84 -8.28
C ASP A 68 -0.89 -10.72 -7.80
N TRP A 69 0.16 -11.11 -7.08
CA TRP A 69 1.27 -10.23 -6.72
C TRP A 69 2.26 -10.11 -7.88
N GLN A 70 2.62 -8.89 -8.24
CA GLN A 70 3.51 -8.57 -9.36
C GLN A 70 4.59 -7.59 -8.91
N SER A 71 5.83 -7.79 -9.37
CA SER A 71 6.93 -6.87 -9.05
C SER A 71 6.75 -5.52 -9.77
N LEU A 72 6.91 -4.42 -9.03
CA LEU A 72 6.86 -3.06 -9.61
C LEU A 72 8.19 -2.64 -10.27
N ASN A 73 9.24 -3.47 -10.18
CA ASN A 73 10.53 -3.18 -10.82
C ASN A 73 10.45 -3.17 -12.35
N ASP A 74 9.42 -3.78 -12.93
CA ASP A 74 9.05 -3.61 -14.33
C ASP A 74 8.31 -2.28 -14.53
N ARG A 75 9.00 -1.20 -14.13
CA ARG A 75 8.53 0.19 -13.97
C ARG A 75 7.79 0.76 -15.19
N ALA A 76 7.96 0.15 -16.37
CA ALA A 76 7.30 0.52 -17.62
C ALA A 76 5.89 -0.09 -17.78
N ALA A 77 5.62 -1.29 -17.22
CA ALA A 77 4.35 -1.98 -17.39
C ALA A 77 3.24 -1.42 -16.46
N ALA A 78 3.60 -1.02 -15.24
CA ALA A 78 2.65 -0.50 -14.26
C ALA A 78 2.20 0.96 -14.53
N MET A 79 2.99 1.73 -15.27
CA MET A 79 2.61 3.09 -15.72
C MET A 79 1.79 3.07 -17.02
N ALA A 80 1.84 1.98 -17.80
CA ALA A 80 1.20 1.90 -19.12
C ALA A 80 -0.33 1.77 -19.05
N ASP A 81 -0.89 1.31 -17.92
CA ASP A 81 -2.34 1.17 -17.70
C ASP A 81 -2.96 2.30 -16.87
N THR A 82 -2.37 3.50 -16.90
CA THR A 82 -2.94 4.69 -16.26
C THR A 82 -4.14 5.26 -17.05
N HIS A 83 -5.06 4.41 -17.52
CA HIS A 83 -6.38 4.86 -17.92
C HIS A 83 -7.29 4.80 -16.69
N PRO A 84 -8.01 5.87 -16.30
CA PRO A 84 -8.91 5.90 -15.14
C PRO A 84 -10.12 4.95 -15.24
N LEU A 85 -10.15 4.06 -16.24
CA LEU A 85 -11.17 3.04 -16.48
C LEU A 85 -10.59 1.60 -16.48
N SER A 86 -9.27 1.41 -16.32
CA SER A 86 -8.64 0.08 -16.37
C SER A 86 -8.64 -0.66 -15.03
N THR A 87 -9.02 0.02 -13.94
CA THR A 87 -9.14 -0.59 -12.61
C THR A 87 -10.49 -0.20 -12.04
N ASP A 88 -11.21 -1.16 -11.48
CA ASP A 88 -12.49 -0.89 -10.84
C ASP A 88 -12.32 0.19 -9.76
N PRO A 89 -13.25 1.16 -9.67
CA PRO A 89 -13.22 2.18 -8.62
C PRO A 89 -13.07 1.56 -7.23
N ILE A 90 -12.38 2.26 -6.32
CA ILE A 90 -12.16 1.81 -4.93
C ILE A 90 -13.48 1.37 -4.28
N ALA A 91 -14.58 2.06 -4.55
CA ALA A 91 -15.90 1.70 -4.05
C ALA A 91 -16.34 0.28 -4.46
N GLU A 92 -16.04 -0.13 -5.68
CA GLU A 92 -16.39 -1.43 -6.24
C GLU A 92 -15.44 -2.53 -5.76
N GLN A 93 -14.15 -2.21 -5.59
CA GLN A 93 -13.17 -3.09 -4.95
C GLN A 93 -13.56 -3.39 -3.49
N VAL A 94 -13.96 -2.36 -2.74
CA VAL A 94 -14.41 -2.50 -1.35
C VAL A 94 -15.72 -3.26 -1.25
N ALA A 95 -16.66 -3.05 -2.19
CA ALA A 95 -17.93 -3.77 -2.21
C ALA A 95 -17.79 -5.30 -2.40
N ARG A 96 -16.67 -5.75 -3.00
CA ARG A 96 -16.36 -7.18 -3.18
C ARG A 96 -15.70 -7.82 -1.96
N ILE A 97 -15.31 -7.03 -0.96
CA ILE A 97 -14.80 -7.57 0.30
C ILE A 97 -16.01 -8.09 1.09
N SER A 98 -16.13 -9.41 1.22
CA SER A 98 -17.11 -10.00 2.15
C SER A 98 -16.75 -9.61 3.58
N LEU A 99 -17.52 -8.71 4.16
CA LEU A 99 -17.45 -8.39 5.57
C LEU A 99 -18.02 -9.58 6.36
N PRO A 100 -17.30 -10.13 7.36
CA PRO A 100 -17.86 -11.18 8.22
C PRO A 100 -19.09 -10.63 8.96
N ASP A 101 -20.15 -11.45 9.04
CA ASP A 101 -21.46 -11.10 9.58
C ASP A 101 -21.36 -10.23 10.83
N THR A 102 -21.78 -8.96 10.71
CA THR A 102 -22.06 -8.12 11.86
C THR A 102 -23.29 -8.70 12.55
N ARG A 103 -23.07 -9.49 13.61
CA ARG A 103 -24.18 -9.99 14.45
C ARG A 103 -25.04 -8.80 14.87
N PRO A 104 -26.36 -8.82 14.63
CA PRO A 104 -27.23 -7.78 15.16
C PRO A 104 -27.18 -7.87 16.69
N THR A 105 -26.77 -6.79 17.35
CA THR A 105 -26.98 -6.64 18.79
C THR A 105 -28.47 -6.45 19.00
N SER A 106 -29.16 -7.52 19.40
CA SER A 106 -30.51 -7.43 19.98
C SER A 106 -30.42 -6.59 21.26
N GLY A 107 -31.13 -5.46 21.27
CA GLY A 107 -31.49 -4.72 22.48
C GLY A 107 -32.72 -5.32 23.15
#